data_AF-A0A2N9MF44-F1
#
_entry.id   AF-A0A2N9MF44-F1
#
_cell.length_a   1.000
_cell.length_b   1.000
_cell.length_c   1.000
_cell.angle_alpha   90.00
_cell.angle_beta   90.00
_cell.angle_gamma   90.00
#
_symmetry.space_group_name_H-M   'P 1'
#
loop_
_entity.id
_entity.type
_entity.pdbx_description
1 polymer ?
#
loop_
_entity_poly.entity_id
_entity_poly.type
_entity_poly.pdbx_seq_one_letter_code
_entity_poly.pdbx_strand_id
1 'polypeptide(L)'
;MIEPEDIEALDEAFGVVRAFAAEVRESPSPAPWFRDVLVALLEAAPDGYRHLKLGLKYSTSLLAWACRNLLELNIYTQYVLQSEANARRFALNRVADGIDTFESFQTWLARNDPSLVPPEVETALQQLADLRALEDGPAPRLYSLKYLSAEVGLADEYGYMTKICSKLAQPGVFAVMAGEPDLRPFQPALFRAGAGHGMEIYQAAKEHFAVFGSAPKP
;
A
#
# COMPACT_ATOMS: atom_id res chain seq x y z
N MET A 1 -12.44 -2.28 24.07
CA MET A 1 -12.95 -2.95 22.85
C MET A 1 -13.06 -1.88 21.76
N ILE A 2 -13.33 -2.28 20.51
CA ILE A 2 -13.74 -1.34 19.45
C ILE A 2 -15.25 -1.36 19.46
N GLU A 3 -15.88 -0.20 19.68
CA GLU A 3 -17.33 -0.13 19.75
C GLU A 3 -17.94 -0.08 18.33
N PRO A 4 -19.18 -0.56 18.12
CA PRO A 4 -19.82 -0.50 16.80
C PRO A 4 -19.87 0.91 16.21
N GLU A 5 -20.11 1.91 17.07
CA GLU A 5 -20.12 3.33 16.72
C GLU A 5 -18.76 3.81 16.17
N ASP A 6 -17.64 3.29 16.69
CA ASP A 6 -16.30 3.58 16.17
C ASP A 6 -16.14 3.07 14.73
N ILE A 7 -16.72 1.90 14.43
CA ILE A 7 -16.65 1.27 13.10
C ILE A 7 -17.52 2.05 12.12
N GLU A 8 -18.72 2.46 12.53
CA GLU A 8 -19.63 3.27 11.70
C GLU A 8 -18.98 4.62 11.32
N ALA A 9 -18.40 5.32 12.30
CA ALA A 9 -17.69 6.58 12.05
C ALA A 9 -16.51 6.40 11.07
N LEU A 10 -15.74 5.31 11.21
CA LEU A 10 -14.65 4.99 10.28
C LEU A 10 -15.18 4.60 8.89
N ASP A 11 -16.31 3.89 8.81
CA ASP A 11 -16.94 3.54 7.53
C ASP A 11 -17.35 4.78 6.73
N GLU A 12 -17.89 5.78 7.40
CA GLU A 12 -18.17 7.10 6.84
C GLU A 12 -16.88 7.81 6.40
N ALA A 13 -15.86 7.85 7.27
CA ALA A 13 -14.58 8.48 6.97
C ALA A 13 -13.90 7.87 5.73
N PHE A 14 -13.81 6.55 5.63
CA PHE A 14 -13.29 5.87 4.45
C PHE A 14 -14.22 5.98 3.23
N GLY A 15 -15.51 6.29 3.43
CA GLY A 15 -16.41 6.75 2.38
C GLY A 15 -15.96 8.07 1.76
N VAL A 16 -15.54 9.03 2.59
CA VAL A 16 -14.97 10.30 2.12
C VAL A 16 -13.66 10.07 1.37
N VAL A 17 -12.80 9.16 1.82
CA VAL A 17 -11.55 8.82 1.10
C VAL A 17 -11.85 8.31 -0.31
N ARG A 18 -12.84 7.41 -0.48
CA ARG A 18 -13.27 6.92 -1.79
C ARG A 18 -13.81 8.04 -2.69
N ALA A 19 -14.65 8.91 -2.14
CA ALA A 19 -15.20 10.05 -2.89
C ALA A 19 -14.07 10.98 -3.36
N PHE A 20 -13.09 11.26 -2.50
CA PHE A 20 -11.95 12.09 -2.84
C PHE A 20 -11.05 11.44 -3.90
N ALA A 21 -10.82 10.13 -3.84
CA ALA A 21 -10.07 9.41 -4.89
C ALA A 21 -10.73 9.56 -6.27
N ALA A 22 -12.08 9.49 -6.32
CA ALA A 22 -12.85 9.71 -7.54
C ALA A 22 -12.72 11.17 -8.05
N GLU A 23 -12.79 12.15 -7.15
CA GLU A 23 -12.58 13.57 -7.49
C GLU A 23 -11.18 13.79 -8.10
N VAL A 24 -10.13 13.27 -7.47
CA VAL A 24 -8.75 13.40 -7.99
C VAL A 24 -8.63 12.76 -9.37
N ARG A 25 -9.22 11.58 -9.59
CA ARG A 25 -9.21 10.88 -10.87
C ARG A 25 -9.84 11.72 -11.99
N GLU A 26 -10.98 12.33 -11.72
CA GLU A 26 -11.74 13.12 -12.70
C GLU A 26 -11.14 14.51 -12.93
N SER A 27 -10.28 14.98 -12.01
CA SER A 27 -9.63 16.28 -12.14
C SER A 27 -8.73 16.35 -13.40
N PRO A 28 -8.79 17.46 -14.16
CA PRO A 28 -7.80 17.75 -15.19
C PRO A 28 -6.40 17.77 -14.57
N SER A 29 -5.45 17.08 -15.19
CA SER A 29 -4.09 16.99 -14.66
C SER A 29 -3.05 17.42 -15.69
N PRO A 30 -2.13 18.34 -15.34
CA PRO A 30 -0.96 18.62 -16.17
C PRO A 30 0.08 17.48 -16.12
N ALA A 31 -0.04 16.57 -15.15
CA ALA A 31 0.82 15.41 -14.97
C ALA A 31 -0.03 14.12 -14.75
N PRO A 32 -0.69 13.59 -15.79
CA PRO A 32 -1.59 12.44 -15.67
C PRO A 32 -0.94 11.23 -14.98
N TRP A 33 0.34 10.97 -15.23
CA TRP A 33 1.09 9.89 -14.59
C TRP A 33 1.14 10.03 -13.06
N PHE A 34 1.27 11.24 -12.53
CA PHE A 34 1.32 11.49 -11.09
C PHE A 34 -0.06 11.40 -10.47
N ARG A 35 -1.09 11.93 -11.16
CA ARG A 35 -2.49 11.74 -10.75
C ARG A 35 -2.80 10.26 -10.59
N ASP A 36 -2.38 9.42 -11.53
CA ASP A 36 -2.65 7.99 -11.49
C ASP A 36 -1.94 7.30 -10.29
N VAL A 37 -0.73 7.74 -9.93
CA VAL A 37 -0.05 7.31 -8.69
C VAL A 37 -0.84 7.73 -7.45
N LEU A 38 -1.27 9.00 -7.39
CA LEU A 38 -2.02 9.55 -6.25
C LEU A 38 -3.36 8.83 -6.04
N VAL A 39 -4.09 8.56 -7.14
CA VAL A 39 -5.34 7.79 -7.12
C VAL A 39 -5.09 6.37 -6.65
N ALA A 40 -4.05 5.69 -7.14
CA ALA A 40 -3.73 4.33 -6.72
C ALA A 40 -3.44 4.23 -5.21
N LEU A 41 -2.69 5.19 -4.66
CA LEU A 41 -2.42 5.25 -3.22
C LEU A 41 -3.70 5.51 -2.40
N LEU A 42 -4.55 6.44 -2.87
CA LEU A 42 -5.83 6.76 -2.22
C LEU A 42 -6.82 5.60 -2.24
N GLU A 43 -6.88 4.83 -3.32
CA GLU A 43 -7.81 3.69 -3.43
C GLU A 43 -7.35 2.46 -2.66
N ALA A 44 -6.03 2.28 -2.51
CA ALA A 44 -5.48 1.20 -1.70
C ALA A 44 -5.83 1.34 -0.19
N ALA A 45 -6.05 2.56 0.31
CA ALA A 45 -6.37 2.80 1.72
C ALA A 45 -7.75 2.23 2.15
N PRO A 46 -8.87 2.50 1.44
CA PRO A 46 -10.16 1.83 1.68
C PRO A 46 -10.10 0.31 1.59
N ASP A 47 -9.31 -0.26 0.67
CA ASP A 47 -9.13 -1.70 0.57
C ASP A 47 -8.36 -2.26 1.77
N GLY A 48 -7.31 -1.57 2.23
CA GLY A 48 -6.61 -1.90 3.46
C GLY A 48 -7.56 -1.87 4.67
N TYR A 49 -8.42 -0.86 4.77
CA TYR A 49 -9.42 -0.76 5.84
C TYR A 49 -10.46 -1.89 5.79
N ARG A 50 -10.91 -2.29 4.59
CA ARG A 50 -11.75 -3.48 4.43
C ARG A 50 -11.07 -4.73 4.98
N HIS A 51 -9.78 -4.92 4.71
CA HIS A 51 -9.01 -6.03 5.28
C HIS A 51 -8.83 -5.92 6.80
N LEU A 52 -8.68 -4.72 7.36
CA LEU A 52 -8.68 -4.53 8.82
C LEU A 52 -9.99 -5.02 9.45
N LYS A 53 -11.15 -4.64 8.87
CA LYS A 53 -12.46 -5.09 9.39
C LYS A 53 -12.61 -6.61 9.33
N LEU A 54 -12.18 -7.23 8.23
CA LEU A 54 -12.17 -8.69 8.11
C LEU A 54 -11.25 -9.33 9.14
N GLY A 55 -10.06 -8.76 9.36
CA GLY A 55 -9.13 -9.21 10.39
C GLY A 55 -9.72 -9.12 11.79
N LEU A 56 -10.31 -7.98 12.15
CA LEU A 56 -10.95 -7.77 13.44
C LEU A 56 -12.04 -8.83 13.71
N LYS A 57 -12.79 -9.22 12.67
CA LYS A 57 -13.88 -10.19 12.78
C LYS A 57 -13.41 -11.65 12.82
N TYR A 58 -12.35 -11.98 12.08
CA TYR A 58 -12.04 -13.39 11.77
C TYR A 58 -10.64 -13.85 12.17
N SER A 59 -9.64 -12.97 12.27
CA SER A 59 -8.25 -13.37 12.51
C SER A 59 -7.36 -12.20 12.92
N THR A 60 -6.74 -12.29 14.10
CA THR A 60 -5.73 -11.31 14.51
C THR A 60 -4.52 -11.28 13.56
N SER A 61 -4.15 -12.40 12.95
CA SER A 61 -3.09 -12.44 11.93
C SER A 61 -3.43 -11.63 10.69
N LEU A 62 -4.66 -11.74 10.18
CA LEU A 62 -5.14 -10.91 9.07
C LEU A 62 -5.20 -9.43 9.45
N LEU A 63 -5.61 -9.13 10.68
CA LEU A 63 -5.63 -7.75 11.19
C LEU A 63 -4.22 -7.15 11.24
N ALA A 64 -3.24 -7.90 11.77
CA ALA A 64 -1.84 -7.49 11.83
C ALA A 64 -1.25 -7.28 10.44
N TRP A 65 -1.57 -8.17 9.48
CA TRP A 65 -1.18 -8.01 8.08
C TRP A 65 -1.75 -6.73 7.47
N ALA A 66 -3.06 -6.51 7.60
CA ALA A 66 -3.72 -5.32 7.05
C ALA A 66 -3.21 -4.02 7.69
N CYS A 67 -2.97 -4.03 9.00
CA CYS A 67 -2.39 -2.90 9.72
C CYS A 67 -1.00 -2.55 9.20
N ARG A 68 -0.14 -3.54 8.97
CA ARG A 68 1.19 -3.33 8.41
C ARG A 68 1.12 -2.77 6.99
N ASN A 69 0.23 -3.30 6.15
CA ASN A 69 0.10 -2.82 4.78
C ASN A 69 -0.34 -1.35 4.72
N LEU A 70 -1.23 -0.91 5.61
CA LEU A 70 -1.64 0.50 5.69
C LEU A 70 -0.50 1.41 6.18
N LEU A 71 0.34 0.95 7.10
CA LEU A 71 1.54 1.69 7.49
C LEU A 71 2.53 1.83 6.33
N GLU A 72 2.81 0.73 5.62
CA GLU A 72 3.72 0.75 4.47
C GLU A 72 3.16 1.66 3.36
N LEU A 73 1.86 1.60 3.11
CA LEU A 73 1.16 2.48 2.18
C LEU A 73 1.29 3.95 2.59
N ASN A 74 1.12 4.27 3.88
CA ASN A 74 1.30 5.63 4.38
C ASN A 74 2.74 6.12 4.17
N ILE A 75 3.74 5.30 4.47
CA ILE A 75 5.15 5.65 4.20
C ILE A 75 5.37 5.96 2.73
N TYR A 76 4.84 5.13 1.81
CA TYR A 76 4.93 5.40 0.38
C TYR A 76 4.22 6.70 -0.01
N THR A 77 3.02 6.95 0.51
CA THR A 77 2.30 8.20 0.27
C THR A 77 3.12 9.41 0.70
N GLN A 78 3.61 9.44 1.94
CA GLN A 78 4.43 10.55 2.43
C GLN A 78 5.68 10.74 1.55
N TYR A 79 6.36 9.66 1.18
CA TYR A 79 7.56 9.72 0.35
C TYR A 79 7.27 10.28 -1.06
N VAL A 80 6.20 9.79 -1.71
CA VAL A 80 5.79 10.24 -3.05
C VAL A 80 5.42 11.72 -3.06
N LEU A 81 4.75 12.21 -2.01
CA LEU A 81 4.30 13.60 -1.93
C LEU A 81 5.41 14.60 -1.58
N GLN A 82 6.60 14.13 -1.16
CA GLN A 82 7.70 15.03 -0.78
C GLN A 82 8.35 15.76 -1.96
N SER A 83 8.45 15.13 -3.14
CA SER A 83 9.03 15.72 -4.35
C SER A 83 8.68 14.93 -5.63
N GLU A 84 8.77 15.59 -6.78
CA GLU A 84 8.61 14.95 -8.10
C GLU A 84 9.63 13.83 -8.30
N ALA A 85 10.88 14.03 -7.85
CA ALA A 85 11.91 13.00 -7.96
C ALA A 85 11.54 11.71 -7.21
N ASN A 86 10.96 11.84 -6.01
CA ASN A 86 10.49 10.70 -5.22
C ASN A 86 9.30 10.02 -5.88
N ALA A 87 8.33 10.79 -6.36
CA ALA A 87 7.17 10.29 -7.09
C ALA A 87 7.58 9.54 -8.37
N ARG A 88 8.49 10.09 -9.17
CA ARG A 88 9.03 9.44 -10.37
C ARG A 88 9.75 8.14 -10.01
N ARG A 89 10.57 8.14 -8.96
CA ARG A 89 11.23 6.90 -8.49
C ARG A 89 10.21 5.81 -8.15
N PHE A 90 9.14 6.16 -7.44
CA PHE A 90 8.07 5.23 -7.10
C PHE A 90 7.33 4.71 -8.35
N ALA A 91 6.94 5.61 -9.25
CA ALA A 91 6.25 5.27 -10.50
C ALA A 91 7.09 4.34 -11.41
N LEU A 92 8.38 4.63 -11.56
CA LEU A 92 9.32 3.80 -12.32
C LEU A 92 9.53 2.43 -11.68
N ASN A 93 9.55 2.39 -10.34
CA ASN A 93 9.70 1.13 -9.63
C ASN A 93 8.50 0.20 -9.83
N ARG A 94 7.27 0.74 -9.95
CA ARG A 94 6.06 -0.06 -10.27
C ARG A 94 6.23 -0.90 -11.55
N VAL A 95 6.81 -0.33 -12.60
CA VAL A 95 7.01 -1.03 -13.87
C VAL A 95 8.05 -2.13 -13.72
N ALA A 96 9.19 -1.81 -13.09
CA ALA A 96 10.26 -2.78 -12.86
C ALA A 96 9.82 -3.94 -11.95
N ASP A 97 9.10 -3.63 -10.87
CA ASP A 97 8.57 -4.61 -9.91
C ASP A 97 7.49 -5.50 -10.56
N GLY A 98 6.65 -4.92 -11.43
CA GLY A 98 5.68 -5.67 -12.22
C GLY A 98 6.34 -6.68 -13.15
N ILE A 99 7.38 -6.28 -13.89
CA ILE A 99 8.14 -7.19 -14.78
C ILE A 99 8.73 -8.34 -13.96
N ASP A 100 9.47 -8.04 -12.89
CA ASP A 100 10.10 -9.06 -12.04
C ASP A 100 9.06 -10.04 -11.45
N THR A 101 7.89 -9.53 -11.05
CA THR A 101 6.78 -10.34 -10.52
C THR A 101 6.23 -11.29 -11.58
N PHE A 102 5.90 -10.80 -12.79
CA PHE A 102 5.35 -11.63 -13.85
C PHE A 102 6.37 -12.62 -14.42
N GLU A 103 7.65 -12.24 -14.55
CA GLU A 103 8.73 -13.14 -14.95
C GLU A 103 8.94 -14.25 -13.91
N SER A 104 8.93 -13.91 -12.62
CA SER A 104 9.01 -14.88 -11.52
C SER A 104 7.81 -15.83 -11.52
N PHE A 105 6.60 -15.31 -11.75
CA PHE A 105 5.38 -16.11 -11.84
C PHE A 105 5.41 -17.07 -13.04
N GLN A 106 5.77 -16.57 -14.22
CA GLN A 106 5.94 -17.37 -15.44
C GLN A 106 6.97 -18.49 -15.22
N THR A 107 8.13 -18.14 -14.67
CA THR A 107 9.23 -19.08 -14.39
C THR A 107 8.80 -20.17 -13.43
N TRP A 108 8.10 -19.79 -12.34
CA TRP A 108 7.62 -20.74 -11.36
C TRP A 108 6.59 -21.71 -11.94
N LEU A 109 5.63 -21.23 -12.74
CA LEU A 109 4.64 -22.09 -13.39
C LEU A 109 5.29 -23.03 -14.42
N ALA A 110 6.11 -22.49 -15.32
CA ALA A 110 6.76 -23.25 -16.38
C ALA A 110 7.72 -24.32 -15.85
N ARG A 111 8.32 -24.10 -14.67
CA ARG A 111 9.14 -25.11 -13.97
C ARG A 111 8.34 -26.38 -13.62
N ASN A 112 7.05 -26.22 -13.33
CA ASN A 112 6.19 -27.35 -12.98
C ASN A 112 5.54 -27.95 -14.24
N ASP A 113 4.92 -27.11 -15.07
CA ASP A 113 4.33 -27.49 -16.37
C ASP A 113 4.14 -26.22 -17.24
N PRO A 114 4.77 -26.13 -18.42
CA PRO A 114 4.62 -24.98 -19.32
C PRO A 114 3.18 -24.67 -19.74
N SER A 115 2.29 -25.66 -19.78
CA SER A 115 0.87 -25.46 -20.14
C SER A 115 0.08 -24.71 -19.08
N LEU A 116 0.63 -24.57 -17.86
CA LEU A 116 0.01 -23.78 -16.79
C LEU A 116 0.23 -22.28 -16.96
N VAL A 117 1.17 -21.85 -17.81
CA VAL A 117 1.44 -20.43 -18.04
C VAL A 117 0.28 -19.82 -18.83
N PRO A 118 -0.51 -18.90 -18.24
CA PRO A 118 -1.60 -18.27 -18.96
C PRO A 118 -1.06 -17.32 -20.05
N PRO A 119 -1.70 -17.24 -21.23
CA PRO A 119 -1.28 -16.33 -22.30
C PRO A 119 -1.34 -14.84 -21.88
N GLU A 120 -2.15 -14.52 -20.88
CA GLU A 120 -2.25 -13.17 -20.30
C GLU A 120 -0.93 -12.71 -19.66
N VAL A 121 -0.07 -13.63 -19.23
CA VAL A 121 1.24 -13.29 -18.64
C VAL A 121 2.15 -12.66 -19.69
N GLU A 122 2.21 -13.22 -20.89
CA GLU A 122 3.00 -12.65 -21.99
C GLU A 122 2.46 -11.28 -22.40
N THR A 123 1.13 -11.15 -22.46
CA THR A 123 0.49 -9.86 -22.76
C THR A 123 0.83 -8.80 -21.71
N ALA A 124 0.78 -9.15 -20.42
CA ALA A 124 1.13 -8.24 -19.32
C ALA A 124 2.62 -7.85 -19.35
N LEU A 125 3.51 -8.80 -19.62
CA LEU A 125 4.95 -8.53 -19.76
C LEU A 125 5.24 -7.58 -20.93
N GLN A 126 4.58 -7.78 -22.08
CA GLN A 126 4.76 -6.89 -23.22
C GLN A 126 4.28 -5.46 -22.90
N GLN A 127 3.11 -5.31 -22.25
CA GLN A 127 2.60 -4.00 -21.84
C GLN A 127 3.54 -3.28 -20.88
N LEU A 128 4.12 -4.01 -19.90
CA LEU A 128 5.07 -3.44 -18.96
C LEU A 128 6.40 -3.09 -19.64
N ALA A 129 6.86 -3.89 -20.60
CA ALA A 129 8.05 -3.60 -21.40
C ALA A 129 7.87 -2.35 -22.26
N ASP A 130 6.70 -2.18 -22.89
CA ASP A 130 6.36 -0.99 -23.68
C ASP A 130 6.37 0.26 -22.80
N LEU A 131 5.76 0.20 -21.60
CA LEU A 131 5.81 1.30 -20.62
C LEU A 131 7.24 1.61 -20.18
N ARG A 132 8.06 0.59 -19.96
CA ARG A 132 9.46 0.75 -19.55
C ARG A 132 10.30 1.43 -20.64
N ALA A 133 10.00 1.16 -21.90
CA ALA A 133 10.71 1.73 -23.05
C ALA A 133 10.44 3.24 -23.25
N LEU A 134 9.37 3.78 -22.65
CA LEU A 134 9.06 5.21 -22.65
C LEU A 134 9.94 6.01 -21.68
N GLU A 135 10.71 5.33 -20.83
CA GLU A 135 11.45 5.94 -19.72
C GLU A 135 12.96 5.96 -20.00
N ASP A 136 13.58 7.14 -19.83
CA ASP A 136 15.02 7.30 -20.01
C ASP A 136 15.81 6.76 -18.81
N GLY A 137 16.87 6.00 -19.10
CA GLY A 137 17.82 5.51 -18.09
C GLY A 137 17.35 4.29 -17.31
N PRO A 138 18.22 3.71 -16.45
CA PRO A 138 17.91 2.50 -15.68
C PRO A 138 16.83 2.76 -14.63
N ALA A 139 15.97 1.78 -14.38
CA ALA A 139 14.93 1.89 -13.36
C ALA A 139 15.61 2.05 -12.00
N PRO A 140 15.37 3.15 -11.28
CA PRO A 140 15.90 3.28 -9.95
C PRO A 140 15.25 2.20 -9.07
N ARG A 141 16.07 1.47 -8.30
CA ARG A 141 15.52 0.67 -7.20
C ARG A 141 14.87 1.62 -6.21
N LEU A 142 13.64 1.31 -5.81
CA LEU A 142 13.03 1.96 -4.66
C LEU A 142 13.86 1.63 -3.42
N TYR A 143 14.00 2.60 -2.54
CA TYR A 143 14.71 2.37 -1.29
C TYR A 143 13.91 1.41 -0.41
N SER A 144 14.61 0.67 0.45
CA SER A 144 13.94 -0.19 1.43
C SER A 144 12.96 0.63 2.29
N LEU A 145 11.83 0.06 2.69
CA LEU A 145 10.87 0.70 3.58
C LEU A 145 11.48 1.25 4.88
N LYS A 146 12.54 0.62 5.40
CA LYS A 146 13.30 1.14 6.56
C LYS A 146 13.97 2.49 6.28
N TYR A 147 14.47 2.66 5.06
CA TYR A 147 15.07 3.93 4.64
C TYR A 147 13.97 4.97 4.38
N LEU A 148 12.94 4.59 3.63
CA LEU A 148 11.81 5.49 3.33
C LEU A 148 11.14 5.97 4.61
N SER A 149 10.92 5.10 5.60
CA SER A 149 10.33 5.47 6.88
C SER A 149 11.19 6.48 7.64
N ALA A 150 12.52 6.39 7.57
CA ALA A 150 13.41 7.40 8.13
C ALA A 150 13.33 8.74 7.40
N GLU A 151 13.25 8.71 6.06
CA GLU A 151 13.13 9.91 5.23
C GLU A 151 11.81 10.67 5.47
N VAL A 152 10.72 9.96 5.76
CA VAL A 152 9.40 10.56 6.03
C VAL A 152 9.10 10.77 7.53
N GLY A 153 10.08 10.52 8.41
CA GLY A 153 9.91 10.75 9.86
C GLY A 153 9.08 9.70 10.60
N LEU A 154 8.87 8.51 10.01
CA LEU A 154 8.11 7.38 10.56
C LEU A 154 9.02 6.20 10.98
N ALA A 155 10.31 6.44 11.23
CA ALA A 155 11.27 5.37 11.53
C ALA A 155 10.90 4.54 12.76
N ASP A 156 10.52 5.20 13.85
CA ASP A 156 10.17 4.54 15.11
C ASP A 156 8.87 3.74 14.97
N GLU A 157 7.85 4.36 14.37
CA GLU A 157 6.56 3.72 14.09
C GLU A 157 6.77 2.45 13.25
N TYR A 158 7.51 2.56 12.14
CA TYR A 158 7.88 1.42 11.31
C TYR A 158 8.65 0.36 12.08
N GLY A 159 9.64 0.75 12.89
CA GLY A 159 10.44 -0.17 13.69
C GLY A 159 9.62 -1.02 14.66
N TYR A 160 8.70 -0.39 15.41
CA TYR A 160 7.84 -1.07 16.37
C TYR A 160 6.76 -1.91 15.67
N MET A 161 6.04 -1.31 14.73
CA MET A 161 4.88 -1.94 14.08
C MET A 161 5.29 -3.08 13.16
N THR A 162 6.37 -2.94 12.36
CA THR A 162 6.84 -4.07 11.53
C THR A 162 7.22 -5.26 12.39
N LYS A 163 7.84 -5.06 13.57
CA LYS A 163 8.20 -6.15 14.47
C LYS A 163 6.95 -6.87 15.00
N ILE A 164 5.97 -6.12 15.51
CA ILE A 164 4.73 -6.69 16.06
C ILE A 164 3.94 -7.38 14.95
N CYS A 165 3.63 -6.65 13.87
CA CYS A 165 2.78 -7.17 12.81
C CYS A 165 3.39 -8.37 12.10
N SER A 166 4.70 -8.41 11.86
CA SER A 166 5.34 -9.58 11.22
C SER A 166 5.25 -10.83 12.09
N LYS A 167 5.38 -10.68 13.42
CA LYS A 167 5.27 -11.82 14.35
C LYS A 167 3.86 -12.35 14.48
N LEU A 168 2.85 -11.52 14.24
CA LEU A 168 1.43 -11.88 14.33
C LEU A 168 0.84 -12.34 12.98
N ALA A 169 1.29 -11.75 11.86
CA ALA A 169 0.75 -12.01 10.53
C ALA A 169 1.30 -13.29 9.88
N GLN A 170 2.49 -13.74 10.28
CA GLN A 170 3.17 -14.90 9.70
C GLN A 170 3.24 -16.07 10.69
N PRO A 171 3.28 -17.33 10.21
CA PRO A 171 3.39 -18.51 11.07
C PRO A 171 4.80 -18.67 11.65
N GLY A 172 5.20 -17.73 12.51
CA GLY A 172 6.41 -17.84 13.34
C GLY A 172 6.14 -18.62 14.63
N VAL A 173 7.20 -19.05 15.33
CA VAL A 173 7.10 -19.87 16.55
C VAL A 173 6.06 -19.34 17.54
N PHE A 174 6.02 -18.04 17.80
CA PHE A 174 5.01 -17.45 18.68
C PHE A 174 3.60 -17.60 18.12
N ALA A 175 3.32 -17.14 16.90
CA ALA A 175 1.98 -17.23 16.29
C ALA A 175 1.49 -18.66 16.07
N VAL A 176 2.39 -19.62 15.87
CA VAL A 176 2.04 -21.05 15.74
C VAL A 176 1.66 -21.66 17.09
N MET A 177 2.33 -21.23 18.16
CA MET A 177 2.09 -21.76 19.52
C MET A 177 0.99 -20.99 20.26
N ALA A 178 0.72 -19.74 19.88
CA ALA A 178 -0.33 -18.89 20.42
C ALA A 178 -1.66 -19.15 19.71
N GLY A 179 -2.74 -19.27 20.47
CA GLY A 179 -4.09 -19.33 19.91
C GLY A 179 -4.69 -17.93 19.71
N GLU A 180 -5.81 -17.84 19.00
CA GLU A 180 -6.55 -16.57 18.84
C GLU A 180 -6.87 -15.86 20.18
N PRO A 181 -7.19 -16.55 21.31
CA PRO A 181 -7.35 -15.89 22.60
C PRO A 181 -6.11 -15.14 23.09
N ASP A 182 -4.91 -15.63 22.79
CA ASP A 182 -3.64 -15.01 23.19
C ASP A 182 -3.32 -13.78 22.32
N LEU A 183 -3.84 -13.75 21.09
CA LEU A 183 -3.62 -12.67 20.13
C LEU A 183 -4.69 -11.56 20.23
N ARG A 184 -5.89 -11.90 20.69
CA ARG A 184 -7.02 -10.95 20.81
C ARG A 184 -6.68 -9.62 21.52
N PRO A 185 -5.83 -9.56 22.56
CA PRO A 185 -5.46 -8.30 23.20
C PRO A 185 -4.81 -7.27 22.26
N PHE A 186 -4.19 -7.70 21.16
CA PHE A 186 -3.59 -6.80 20.17
C PHE A 186 -4.63 -6.13 19.26
N GLN A 187 -5.82 -6.71 19.12
CA GLN A 187 -6.78 -6.28 18.10
C GLN A 187 -7.19 -4.80 18.21
N PRO A 188 -7.54 -4.24 19.39
CA PRO A 188 -7.97 -2.86 19.45
C PRO A 188 -6.87 -1.86 19.05
N ALA A 189 -5.61 -2.15 19.42
CA ALA A 189 -4.48 -1.30 19.08
C ALA A 189 -4.15 -1.38 17.58
N LEU A 190 -4.08 -2.59 17.03
CA LEU A 190 -3.79 -2.80 15.61
C LEU A 190 -4.88 -2.23 14.70
N PHE A 191 -6.16 -2.39 15.08
CA PHE A 191 -7.26 -1.84 14.31
C PHE A 191 -7.20 -0.30 14.24
N ARG A 192 -7.01 0.36 15.41
CA ARG A 192 -6.91 1.82 15.47
C ARG A 192 -5.68 2.36 14.75
N ALA A 193 -4.52 1.73 14.94
CA ALA A 193 -3.29 2.15 14.27
C ALA A 193 -3.41 2.02 12.75
N GLY A 194 -3.88 0.87 12.25
CA GLY A 194 -4.09 0.66 10.83
C GLY A 194 -5.09 1.66 10.23
N ALA A 195 -6.24 1.87 10.89
CA ALA A 195 -7.22 2.86 10.44
C ALA A 195 -6.63 4.28 10.44
N GLY A 196 -5.84 4.63 11.47
CA GLY A 196 -5.10 5.89 11.56
C GLY A 196 -4.17 6.11 10.36
N HIS A 197 -3.33 5.13 10.01
CA HIS A 197 -2.47 5.22 8.83
C HIS A 197 -3.26 5.40 7.52
N GLY A 198 -4.42 4.73 7.41
CA GLY A 198 -5.35 4.94 6.29
C GLY A 198 -5.85 6.39 6.20
N MET A 199 -6.14 7.01 7.34
CA MET A 199 -6.58 8.42 7.39
C MET A 199 -5.42 9.40 7.17
N GLU A 200 -4.19 9.06 7.58
CA GLU A 200 -2.98 9.84 7.31
C GLU A 200 -2.68 9.92 5.80
N ILE A 201 -2.89 8.82 5.06
CA ILE A 201 -2.81 8.79 3.59
C ILE A 201 -3.77 9.81 2.99
N TYR A 202 -5.05 9.78 3.41
CA TYR A 202 -6.06 10.71 2.94
C TYR A 202 -5.69 12.16 3.26
N GLN A 203 -5.28 12.44 4.50
CA GLN A 203 -4.95 13.78 4.94
C GLN A 203 -3.76 14.35 4.14
N ALA A 204 -2.70 13.59 3.99
CA ALA A 204 -1.52 14.01 3.23
C ALA A 204 -1.85 14.26 1.75
N ALA A 205 -2.61 13.36 1.12
CA ALA A 205 -3.04 13.53 -0.26
C ALA A 205 -3.94 14.76 -0.45
N LYS A 206 -4.86 15.01 0.50
CA LYS A 206 -5.74 16.17 0.48
C LYS A 206 -4.98 17.49 0.63
N GLU A 207 -4.04 17.54 1.57
CA GLU A 207 -3.18 18.71 1.78
C GLU A 207 -2.32 19.00 0.55
N HIS A 208 -1.73 17.97 -0.05
CA HIS A 208 -1.01 18.10 -1.32
C HIS A 208 -1.91 18.63 -2.43
N PHE A 209 -3.08 18.02 -2.62
CA PHE A 209 -4.00 18.39 -3.69
C PHE A 209 -4.53 19.82 -3.54
N ALA A 210 -4.74 20.29 -2.31
CA ALA A 210 -5.14 21.68 -2.06
C ALA A 210 -4.09 22.71 -2.52
N VAL A 211 -2.80 22.35 -2.52
CA VAL A 211 -1.70 23.25 -2.88
C VAL A 211 -1.24 23.07 -4.33
N PHE A 212 -1.11 21.83 -4.79
CA PHE A 212 -0.51 21.48 -6.08
C PHE A 212 -1.50 20.85 -7.06
N GLY A 213 -2.76 20.61 -6.65
CA GLY A 213 -3.70 19.80 -7.40
C GLY A 213 -3.13 18.41 -7.66
N SER A 214 -3.26 17.93 -8.89
CA SER A 214 -2.72 16.66 -9.35
C SER A 214 -1.33 16.77 -10.01
N ALA A 215 -0.59 17.86 -9.75
CA ALA A 215 0.81 17.98 -10.11
C ALA A 215 1.72 17.50 -8.96
N PRO A 216 2.89 16.91 -9.25
CA PRO A 216 3.85 16.59 -8.21
C PRO A 216 4.41 17.87 -7.57
N LYS A 217 4.89 17.74 -6.34
CA LYS A 217 5.58 18.84 -5.65
C LYS A 217 6.95 19.05 -6.33
N PRO A 218 7.30 20.29 -6.77
CA PRO A 218 8.58 20.56 -7.41
C PRO A 218 9.80 20.17 -6.57
#